data_AF-A0A6J8DKE2-F1
#
_entry.id   AF-A0A6J8DKE2-F1
#
_cell.length_a   1.000
_cell.length_b   1.000
_cell.length_c   1.000
_cell.angle_alpha   90.00
_cell.angle_beta   90.00
_cell.angle_gamma   90.00
#
_symmetry.space_group_name_H-M   'P 1'
#
loop_
_entity.id
_entity.type
_entity.pdbx_description
1 polymer ?
#
loop_
_entity_poly.entity_id
_entity_poly.type
_entity_poly.pdbx_seq_one_letter_code
_entity_poly.pdbx_strand_id
1 'polypeptide(L)'
;MDNENTEINKLKREIKELKETSSSRRSSKETNTIGDIKRELDELKERISDKETRYERKDFRAIENYIFATKIELGRIHLEKFKDNLTKSERMALQSLKQNKEIVIKKADKNSSTLILDKKNYIEQALSQLNDGIHVHYEQIARSHCTEIYNLIESKVKILHVQSHR
;
A
#
# COMPACT_ATOMS: atom_id res chain seq x y z
N MET A 1 27.23 -14.14 4.24
CA MET A 1 26.71 -14.95 5.36
C MET A 1 26.47 -16.39 4.92
N ASP A 2 25.98 -16.62 3.70
CA ASP A 2 25.74 -17.97 3.18
C ASP A 2 27.00 -18.86 3.17
N ASN A 3 28.16 -18.30 2.78
CA ASN A 3 29.41 -19.08 2.67
C ASN A 3 29.96 -19.59 4.02
N GLU A 4 29.91 -18.79 5.09
CA GLU A 4 30.41 -19.20 6.42
C GLU A 4 29.45 -20.19 7.11
N ASN A 5 28.14 -20.06 6.88
CA ASN A 5 27.13 -21.01 7.36
C ASN A 5 27.21 -22.36 6.62
N THR A 6 27.53 -22.35 5.32
CA THR A 6 27.82 -23.58 4.58
C THR A 6 29.09 -24.27 5.08
N GLU A 7 30.13 -23.49 5.42
CA GLU A 7 31.38 -24.03 6.00
C GLU A 7 31.13 -24.69 7.36
N ILE A 8 30.33 -24.08 8.25
CA ILE A 8 29.95 -24.68 9.54
C ILE A 8 29.24 -26.02 9.36
N ASN A 9 28.31 -26.10 8.39
CA ASN A 9 27.56 -27.33 8.14
C ASN A 9 28.45 -28.43 7.54
N LYS A 10 29.42 -28.05 6.70
CA LYS A 10 30.43 -28.96 6.16
C LYS A 10 31.33 -29.52 7.27
N LEU A 11 31.88 -28.67 8.15
CA LEU A 11 32.72 -29.10 9.27
C LEU A 11 31.95 -29.98 10.29
N LYS A 12 30.67 -29.67 10.56
CA LYS A 12 29.81 -30.52 11.41
C LYS A 12 29.61 -31.91 10.81
N ARG A 13 29.44 -31.99 9.50
CA ARG A 13 29.28 -33.25 8.77
C ARG A 13 30.57 -34.07 8.79
N GLU A 14 31.71 -33.43 8.57
CA GLU A 14 33.03 -34.07 8.61
C GLU A 14 33.36 -34.63 10.01
N ILE A 15 33.06 -33.89 11.08
CA ILE A 15 33.18 -34.40 12.47
C ILE A 15 32.28 -35.64 12.69
N LYS A 16 31.08 -35.66 12.09
CA LYS A 16 30.14 -36.78 12.24
C LYS A 16 30.65 -38.02 11.51
N GLU A 17 31.10 -37.88 10.26
CA GLU A 17 31.63 -38.96 9.43
C GLU A 17 32.91 -39.56 10.06
N LEU A 18 33.81 -38.72 10.61
CA LEU A 18 34.99 -39.18 11.34
C LEU A 18 34.64 -39.90 12.65
N LYS A 19 33.55 -39.53 13.34
CA LYS A 19 33.10 -40.24 14.54
C LYS A 19 32.48 -41.60 14.24
N GLU A 20 31.78 -41.72 13.12
CA GLU A 20 31.09 -42.95 12.70
C GLU A 20 32.09 -44.00 12.19
N THR A 21 33.09 -43.57 11.42
CA THR A 21 34.16 -44.43 10.87
C THR A 21 35.12 -44.98 11.94
N SER A 22 35.37 -44.25 13.03
CA SER A 22 36.29 -44.66 14.12
C SER A 22 35.65 -45.51 15.23
N SER A 23 34.57 -46.23 14.97
CA SER A 23 33.82 -47.00 15.99
C SER A 23 34.52 -48.28 16.51
N SER A 24 35.81 -48.49 16.22
CA SER A 24 36.67 -49.47 16.90
C SER A 24 38.12 -48.98 16.98
N ARG A 25 38.55 -48.64 18.21
CA ARG A 25 39.89 -48.12 18.60
C ARG A 25 40.34 -46.86 17.86
N ARG A 26 39.98 -45.69 18.41
CA ARG A 26 40.48 -44.39 17.94
C ARG A 26 42.00 -44.30 18.07
N SER A 27 42.66 -44.05 16.95
CA SER A 27 44.09 -43.71 16.93
C SER A 27 44.30 -42.32 17.53
N SER A 28 45.42 -42.11 18.24
CA SER A 28 45.81 -40.80 18.80
C SER A 28 45.94 -39.70 17.73
N LYS A 29 46.15 -40.07 16.46
CA LYS A 29 46.14 -39.12 15.34
C LYS A 29 44.73 -38.61 15.02
N GLU A 30 43.72 -39.48 15.02
CA GLU A 30 42.32 -39.12 14.74
C GLU A 30 41.71 -38.24 15.84
N THR A 31 42.09 -38.50 17.11
CA THR A 31 41.63 -37.68 18.23
C THR A 31 42.16 -36.25 18.14
N ASN A 32 43.38 -36.07 17.61
CA ASN A 32 43.98 -34.75 17.43
C ASN A 32 43.30 -33.99 16.27
N THR A 33 43.07 -34.65 15.13
CA THR A 33 42.37 -34.05 13.98
C THR A 33 40.96 -33.60 14.33
N ILE A 34 40.19 -34.42 15.07
CA ILE A 34 38.84 -34.02 15.53
C ILE A 34 38.92 -32.83 16.50
N GLY A 35 39.99 -32.73 17.29
CA GLY A 35 40.24 -31.59 18.17
C GLY A 35 40.46 -30.29 17.40
N ASP A 36 41.27 -30.32 16.36
CA ASP A 36 41.56 -29.16 15.51
C ASP A 36 40.31 -28.65 14.79
N ILE A 37 39.51 -29.56 14.20
CA ILE A 37 38.26 -29.18 13.49
C ILE A 37 37.24 -28.57 14.46
N LYS A 38 37.19 -29.05 15.72
CA LYS A 38 36.31 -28.44 16.75
C LYS A 38 36.75 -27.02 17.10
N ARG A 39 38.05 -26.77 17.21
CA ARG A 39 38.58 -25.42 17.49
C ARG A 39 38.20 -24.46 16.36
N GLU A 40 38.39 -24.87 15.11
CA GLU A 40 38.02 -24.07 13.93
C GLU A 40 36.51 -23.80 13.87
N LEU A 41 35.69 -24.80 14.24
CA LEU A 41 34.24 -24.64 14.33
C LEU A 41 33.83 -23.62 15.40
N ASP A 42 34.52 -23.58 16.54
CA ASP A 42 34.20 -22.66 17.63
C ASP A 42 34.66 -21.22 17.30
N GLU A 43 35.83 -21.05 16.67
CA GLU A 43 36.29 -19.75 16.14
C GLU A 43 35.34 -19.18 15.08
N LEU A 44 34.81 -20.02 14.19
CA LEU A 44 33.84 -19.59 13.17
C LEU A 44 32.50 -19.18 13.78
N LYS A 45 32.03 -19.88 14.82
CA LYS A 45 30.79 -19.48 15.54
C LYS A 45 30.94 -18.13 16.22
N GLU A 46 32.08 -17.89 16.88
CA GLU A 46 32.37 -16.62 17.55
C GLU A 46 32.38 -15.45 16.55
N ARG A 47 33.03 -15.64 15.39
CA ARG A 47 33.04 -14.65 14.30
C ARG A 47 31.65 -14.33 13.74
N ILE A 48 30.75 -15.32 13.65
CA ILE A 48 29.38 -15.08 13.18
C ILE A 48 28.57 -14.35 14.25
N SER A 49 28.70 -14.72 15.53
CA SER A 49 28.03 -14.03 16.63
C SER A 49 28.46 -12.54 16.73
N ASP A 50 29.75 -12.27 16.55
CA ASP A 50 30.29 -10.91 16.48
C ASP A 50 29.85 -10.12 15.24
N LYS A 51 29.50 -10.81 14.15
CA LYS A 51 28.93 -10.21 12.93
C LYS A 51 27.44 -9.93 13.09
N GLU A 52 26.67 -10.85 13.67
CA GLU A 52 25.24 -10.69 13.96
C GLU A 52 25.02 -9.51 14.92
N THR A 53 25.80 -9.42 16.00
CA THR A 53 25.74 -8.28 16.95
C THR A 53 26.17 -6.95 16.32
N ARG A 54 27.00 -6.96 15.27
CA ARG A 54 27.37 -5.75 14.51
C ARG A 54 26.34 -5.37 13.46
N TYR A 55 25.65 -6.35 12.86
CA TYR A 55 24.62 -6.15 11.85
C TYR A 55 23.27 -5.73 12.47
N GLU A 56 22.95 -6.21 13.67
CA GLU A 56 21.79 -5.76 14.47
C GLU A 56 21.96 -4.35 15.05
N ARG A 57 23.16 -3.77 15.01
CA ARG A 57 23.43 -2.36 15.33
C ARG A 57 23.29 -1.42 14.13
N LYS A 58 22.70 -1.87 13.02
CA LYS A 58 22.15 -0.94 12.03
C LYS A 58 20.81 -0.46 12.58
N ASP A 59 20.69 0.85 12.77
CA ASP A 59 19.73 1.53 13.64
C ASP A 59 18.24 1.42 13.19
N PHE A 60 17.69 0.20 13.14
CA PHE A 60 16.26 -0.06 12.90
C PHE A 60 15.38 0.50 14.04
N ARG A 61 15.97 0.74 15.22
CA ARG A 61 15.30 1.30 16.40
C ARG A 61 14.83 2.73 16.18
N ALA A 62 15.55 3.54 15.40
CA ALA A 62 15.18 4.94 15.20
C ALA A 62 13.78 5.10 14.58
N ILE A 63 13.45 4.28 13.57
CA ILE A 63 12.14 4.30 12.90
C ILE A 63 11.07 3.69 13.79
N GLU A 64 11.34 2.56 14.43
CA GLU A 64 10.40 1.92 15.36
C GLU A 64 10.05 2.85 16.53
N ASN A 65 11.05 3.53 17.08
CA ASN A 65 10.87 4.52 18.14
C ASN A 65 10.07 5.74 17.64
N TYR A 66 10.33 6.23 16.43
CA TYR A 66 9.55 7.33 15.85
C TYR A 66 8.08 6.93 15.66
N ILE A 67 7.81 5.76 15.08
CA ILE A 67 6.44 5.25 14.90
C ILE A 67 5.74 5.09 16.25
N PHE A 68 6.44 4.54 17.24
CA PHE A 68 5.91 4.36 18.58
C PHE A 68 5.59 5.71 19.25
N ALA A 69 6.51 6.67 19.21
CA ALA A 69 6.32 8.01 19.75
C ALA A 69 5.16 8.74 19.07
N THR A 70 5.10 8.73 17.74
CA THR A 70 4.02 9.36 16.97
C THR A 70 2.66 8.74 17.29
N LYS A 71 2.58 7.42 17.48
CA LYS A 71 1.33 6.76 17.91
C LYS A 71 0.86 7.26 19.29
N ILE A 72 1.78 7.41 20.23
CA ILE A 72 1.48 7.95 21.56
C ILE A 72 1.02 9.41 21.45
N GLU A 73 1.68 10.22 20.64
CA GLU A 73 1.29 11.62 20.39
C GLU A 73 -0.09 11.73 19.76
N LEU A 74 -0.38 10.96 18.71
CA LEU A 74 -1.71 10.92 18.09
C LEU A 74 -2.78 10.44 19.07
N GLY A 75 -2.48 9.46 19.92
CA GLY A 75 -3.39 8.99 20.96
C GLY A 75 -3.68 10.02 22.06
N ARG A 76 -2.81 11.03 22.24
CA ARG A 76 -3.03 12.15 23.17
C ARG A 76 -3.91 13.25 22.59
N ILE A 77 -4.09 13.29 21.27
CA ILE A 77 -4.98 14.26 20.62
C ILE A 77 -6.42 13.91 20.99
N HIS A 78 -7.01 14.70 21.89
CA HIS A 78 -8.45 14.65 22.13
C HIS A 78 -9.17 15.28 20.95
N LEU A 79 -9.66 14.45 20.04
CA LEU A 79 -10.63 14.88 19.05
C LEU A 79 -11.95 15.11 19.79
N GLU A 80 -12.42 16.36 19.81
CA GLU A 80 -13.79 16.61 20.23
C GLU A 80 -14.71 15.77 19.35
N LYS A 81 -15.67 15.08 19.97
CA LYS A 81 -16.72 14.41 19.20
C LYS A 81 -17.39 15.47 18.34
N PHE A 82 -17.38 15.23 17.02
CA PHE A 82 -18.05 16.09 16.07
C PHE A 82 -19.49 16.31 16.54
N LYS A 83 -19.82 17.55 16.90
CA LYS A 83 -21.20 17.95 17.16
C LYS A 83 -21.86 18.09 15.81
N ASP A 84 -22.98 17.40 15.64
CA ASP A 84 -23.84 17.56 14.47
C ASP A 84 -24.12 19.06 14.29
N ASN A 85 -23.75 19.59 13.14
CA ASN A 85 -23.95 21.00 12.81
C ASN A 85 -25.39 21.29 12.36
N LEU A 86 -26.25 20.26 12.35
CA LEU A 86 -27.64 20.36 12.00
C LEU A 86 -28.52 20.07 13.21
N THR A 87 -29.50 20.93 13.41
CA THR A 87 -30.62 20.68 14.33
C THR A 87 -31.52 19.56 13.79
N LYS A 88 -32.34 18.97 14.67
CA LYS A 88 -33.34 17.96 14.28
C LYS A 88 -34.30 18.49 13.21
N SER A 89 -34.74 19.74 13.33
CA SER A 89 -35.60 20.42 12.36
C SER A 89 -34.94 20.56 10.99
N GLU A 90 -33.66 20.98 10.93
CA GLU A 90 -32.93 21.09 9.66
C GLU A 90 -32.74 19.73 9.00
N ARG A 91 -32.41 18.70 9.79
CA ARG A 91 -32.30 17.33 9.29
C ARG A 91 -33.63 16.83 8.71
N MET A 92 -34.76 17.10 9.37
CA MET A 92 -36.08 16.77 8.85
C MET A 92 -36.41 17.55 7.58
N ALA A 93 -36.07 18.84 7.52
CA ALA A 93 -36.25 19.67 6.32
C ALA A 93 -35.44 19.12 5.14
N LEU A 94 -34.18 18.73 5.35
CA LEU A 94 -33.34 18.10 4.33
C LEU A 94 -33.90 16.75 3.87
N GLN A 95 -34.43 15.94 4.79
CA GLN A 95 -35.11 14.68 4.43
C GLN A 95 -36.35 14.94 3.58
N SER A 96 -37.17 15.95 3.93
CA SER A 96 -38.34 16.33 3.16
C SER A 96 -37.96 16.83 1.76
N LEU A 97 -36.93 17.69 1.66
CA LEU A 97 -36.41 18.18 0.39
C LEU A 97 -35.90 17.04 -0.49
N LYS A 98 -35.18 16.08 0.10
CA LYS A 98 -34.67 14.89 -0.63
C LYS A 98 -35.80 14.01 -1.17
N GLN A 99 -36.95 13.96 -0.50
CA GLN A 99 -38.11 13.16 -0.91
C GLN A 99 -39.00 13.86 -1.94
N ASN A 100 -38.86 15.18 -2.11
CA ASN A 100 -39.64 15.94 -3.08
C ASN A 100 -39.18 15.64 -4.52
N LYS A 101 -40.05 15.00 -5.29
CA LYS A 101 -39.80 14.58 -6.68
C LYS A 101 -40.00 15.68 -7.72
N GLU A 102 -40.57 16.82 -7.31
CA GLU A 102 -40.88 17.98 -8.16
C GLU A 102 -39.71 18.97 -8.24
N ILE A 103 -38.66 18.77 -7.43
CA ILE A 103 -37.47 19.61 -7.44
C ILE A 103 -36.23 18.83 -7.86
N VAL A 104 -35.24 19.55 -8.39
CA VAL A 104 -33.91 19.06 -8.71
C VAL A 104 -32.90 19.86 -7.93
N ILE A 105 -32.06 19.17 -7.15
CA ILE A 105 -30.97 19.77 -6.38
C ILE A 105 -29.65 19.44 -7.07
N LYS A 106 -28.91 20.47 -7.52
CA LYS A 106 -27.61 20.31 -8.19
C LYS A 106 -26.59 21.32 -7.69
N LYS A 107 -25.31 20.97 -7.77
CA LYS A 107 -24.22 21.92 -7.55
C LYS A 107 -24.25 22.97 -8.67
N ALA A 108 -24.14 24.24 -8.31
CA ALA A 108 -23.98 25.32 -9.28
C ALA A 108 -22.61 25.23 -9.96
N ASP A 109 -22.57 25.57 -11.24
CA ASP A 109 -21.34 25.61 -12.03
C ASP A 109 -20.36 26.71 -11.54
N LYS A 110 -20.90 27.81 -11.02
CA LYS A 110 -20.14 28.94 -10.49
C LYS A 110 -20.13 28.95 -8.96
N ASN A 111 -18.93 29.15 -8.40
CA ASN A 111 -18.58 29.42 -7.00
C ASN A 111 -19.55 28.84 -5.95
N SER A 112 -19.34 27.56 -5.60
CA SER A 112 -19.79 26.86 -4.39
C SER A 112 -21.26 26.97 -3.99
N SER A 113 -22.15 27.39 -4.88
CA SER A 113 -23.59 27.49 -4.59
C SER A 113 -24.32 26.18 -4.92
N THR A 114 -25.45 25.92 -4.27
CA THR A 114 -26.35 24.79 -4.58
C THR A 114 -27.62 25.37 -5.19
N LEU A 115 -28.04 24.83 -6.34
CA LEU A 115 -29.27 25.22 -7.04
C LEU A 115 -30.40 24.28 -6.65
N ILE A 116 -31.57 24.86 -6.37
CA ILE A 116 -32.84 24.15 -6.25
C ILE A 116 -33.70 24.63 -7.41
N LEU A 117 -34.04 23.72 -8.31
CA LEU A 117 -34.80 24.01 -9.53
C LEU A 117 -36.11 23.25 -9.51
N ASP A 118 -37.16 23.88 -10.05
CA ASP A 118 -38.35 23.13 -10.44
C ASP A 118 -37.99 22.13 -11.53
N LYS A 119 -38.45 20.89 -11.38
CA LYS A 119 -38.06 19.80 -12.27
C LYS A 119 -38.61 19.96 -13.67
N LYS A 120 -39.84 20.46 -13.82
CA LYS A 120 -40.46 20.65 -15.13
C LYS A 120 -39.70 21.72 -15.90
N ASN A 121 -39.44 22.86 -15.27
CA ASN A 121 -38.64 23.94 -15.88
C ASN A 121 -37.21 23.48 -16.20
N TYR A 122 -36.59 22.68 -15.32
CA TYR A 122 -35.26 22.12 -15.58
C TYR A 122 -35.23 21.25 -16.85
N ILE A 123 -36.23 20.39 -17.03
CA ILE A 123 -36.34 19.53 -18.22
C ILE A 123 -36.62 20.37 -19.46
N GLU A 124 -37.53 21.34 -19.39
CA GLU A 124 -37.85 22.22 -20.52
C GLU A 124 -36.63 23.03 -20.99
N GLN A 125 -35.86 23.59 -20.05
CA GLN A 125 -34.62 24.30 -20.39
C GLN A 125 -33.58 23.37 -21.01
N ALA A 126 -33.39 22.18 -20.46
CA ALA A 126 -32.45 21.19 -21.00
C ALA A 126 -32.85 20.77 -22.42
N LEU A 127 -34.13 20.50 -22.65
CA LEU A 127 -34.64 20.16 -23.99
C LEU A 127 -34.53 21.34 -24.95
N SER A 128 -34.80 22.57 -24.49
CA SER A 128 -34.63 23.77 -25.31
C SER A 128 -33.19 23.93 -25.80
N GLN A 129 -32.20 23.73 -24.91
CA GLN A 129 -30.77 23.80 -25.26
C GLN A 129 -30.32 22.66 -26.19
N LEU A 130 -31.00 21.50 -26.13
CA LEU A 130 -30.72 20.38 -27.03
C LEU A 130 -31.41 20.53 -28.39
N ASN A 131 -32.53 21.26 -28.43
CA ASN A 131 -33.35 21.47 -29.62
C ASN A 131 -33.01 22.78 -30.34
N ASP A 132 -31.76 23.24 -30.21
CA ASP A 132 -31.20 24.38 -30.95
C ASP A 132 -31.29 24.06 -32.44
N GLY A 133 -32.36 24.54 -33.08
CA GLY A 133 -32.80 24.13 -34.41
C GLY A 133 -31.65 23.94 -35.40
N ILE A 134 -31.63 22.76 -36.02
CA ILE A 134 -30.62 22.29 -36.99
C ILE A 134 -29.23 22.11 -36.38
N HIS A 135 -29.01 21.02 -35.62
CA HIS A 135 -27.69 20.40 -35.36
C HIS A 135 -26.46 21.34 -35.25
N VAL A 136 -26.59 22.54 -34.67
CA VAL A 136 -25.47 23.51 -34.68
C VAL A 136 -24.42 23.11 -33.65
N HIS A 137 -24.86 22.51 -32.54
CA HIS A 137 -24.00 22.25 -31.38
C HIS A 137 -24.04 20.79 -30.91
N TYR A 138 -25.17 20.09 -31.06
CA TYR A 138 -25.34 18.73 -30.57
C TYR A 138 -26.00 17.80 -31.61
N GLU A 139 -25.52 16.57 -31.68
CA GLU A 139 -26.07 15.50 -32.52
C GLU A 139 -26.26 14.22 -31.68
N GLN A 140 -27.36 13.50 -31.92
CA GLN A 140 -27.61 12.23 -31.25
C GLN A 140 -26.69 11.15 -31.82
N ILE A 141 -25.84 10.57 -30.98
CA ILE A 141 -25.00 9.44 -31.37
C ILE A 141 -25.80 8.12 -31.34
N ALA A 142 -25.58 7.26 -32.33
CA ALA A 142 -26.27 5.96 -32.43
C ALA A 142 -25.85 4.97 -31.33
N ARG A 143 -24.62 5.07 -30.83
CA ARG A 143 -24.07 4.23 -29.77
C ARG A 143 -23.07 4.99 -28.91
N SER A 144 -22.92 4.58 -27.65
CA SER A 144 -21.88 5.10 -26.77
C SER A 144 -20.50 4.65 -27.24
N HIS A 145 -19.57 5.60 -27.40
CA HIS A 145 -18.16 5.34 -27.71
C HIS A 145 -17.26 5.31 -26.46
N CYS A 146 -17.85 5.21 -25.25
CA CYS A 146 -17.11 5.34 -23.99
C CYS A 146 -16.00 4.29 -23.86
N THR A 147 -16.26 3.05 -24.29
CA THR A 147 -15.28 1.96 -24.19
C THR A 147 -14.09 2.21 -25.11
N GLU A 148 -14.33 2.63 -26.35
CA GLU A 148 -13.25 2.95 -27.29
C GLU A 148 -12.42 4.15 -26.84
N ILE A 149 -13.07 5.21 -26.35
CA ILE A 149 -12.39 6.39 -25.83
C ILE A 149 -11.57 6.03 -24.58
N TYR A 150 -12.12 5.22 -23.67
CA TYR A 150 -11.41 4.75 -22.48
C TYR A 150 -10.13 4.00 -22.87
N ASN A 151 -10.25 3.01 -23.77
CA ASN A 151 -9.11 2.23 -24.24
C ASN A 151 -8.05 3.10 -24.95
N LEU A 152 -8.49 4.10 -25.70
CA LEU A 152 -7.61 5.07 -26.36
C LEU A 152 -6.85 5.94 -25.33
N ILE A 153 -7.54 6.42 -24.30
CA ILE A 153 -6.90 7.21 -23.23
C ILE A 153 -5.92 6.33 -22.46
N GLU A 154 -6.32 5.12 -22.08
CA GLU A 154 -5.48 4.20 -21.30
C GLU A 154 -4.19 3.83 -22.06
N SER A 155 -4.31 3.53 -23.36
CA SER A 155 -3.14 3.24 -24.20
C SER A 155 -2.20 4.44 -24.33
N LYS A 156 -2.74 5.66 -24.53
CA LYS A 156 -1.91 6.89 -24.55
C LYS A 156 -1.21 7.15 -23.22
N VAL A 157 -1.91 6.98 -22.10
CA VAL A 157 -1.33 7.17 -20.75
C VAL A 157 -0.19 6.18 -20.51
N LYS A 158 -0.34 4.92 -20.92
CA LYS A 158 0.73 3.91 -20.82
C LYS A 158 1.96 4.30 -21.63
N ILE A 159 1.78 4.77 -22.86
CA ILE A 159 2.90 5.23 -23.71
C ILE A 159 3.63 6.40 -23.05
N LEU A 160 2.89 7.41 -22.58
CA LEU A 160 3.46 8.59 -21.93
C LEU A 160 4.21 8.24 -20.63
N HIS A 161 3.67 7.30 -19.85
CA HIS A 161 4.31 6.83 -18.62
C HIS A 161 5.66 6.14 -18.89
N VAL A 162 5.72 5.29 -19.93
CA VAL A 162 6.96 4.61 -20.35
C VAL A 162 7.99 5.62 -20.89
N GLN A 163 7.55 6.63 -21.61
CA GLN A 163 8.42 7.70 -22.14
C GLN A 163 8.97 8.62 -21.03
N SER A 164 8.23 8.81 -19.94
CA SER A 164 8.67 9.62 -18.78
C SER A 164 9.70 8.93 -17.88
N HIS A 165 9.93 7.62 -18.03
CA HIS A 165 10.91 6.83 -17.28
C HIS A 165 12.14 6.44 -18.12
N ARG A 166 12.38 7.15 -19.23
CA ARG A 166 13.63 7.14 -20.00
C ARG A 166 14.38 8.44 -19.76
#